data_AF-A0A1H1F3M6-F1
#
_entry.id   AF-A0A1H1F3M6-F1
#
_cell.length_a   1.000
_cell.length_b   1.000
_cell.length_c   1.000
_cell.angle_alpha   90.00
_cell.angle_beta   90.00
_cell.angle_gamma   90.00
#
_symmetry.space_group_name_H-M   'P 1'
#
loop_
_entity.id
_entity.type
_entity.pdbx_description
1 polymer ?
#
loop_
_entity_poly.entity_id
_entity_poly.type
_entity_poly.pdbx_seq_one_letter_code
_entity_poly.pdbx_strand_id
1 'polypeptide(L)'
;MAVFCKIVDFSKQLKLISSSNKPAENSLNKKVLLIENQSLMIGFHFRGNCRMEMIIQWIIIIGAAWFILSRFMPAKGISNITTQEAKNKFSEKNGAQFIDVRTPGEYKANHRKPFKNIPLSELANKSADLDKSKEVVVICQSGMRSMKASKILKKKGFEKVNNVKGGMGAWV
;
A
#
# COMPACT_ATOMS: atom_id res chain seq x y z
N MET A 1 18.01 -13.61 -3.53
CA MET A 1 19.04 -14.27 -2.71
C MET A 1 19.31 -15.70 -3.21
N ALA A 2 19.75 -15.89 -4.47
CA ALA A 2 20.15 -17.23 -4.98
C ALA A 2 20.89 -17.17 -6.34
N VAL A 3 21.92 -16.32 -6.54
CA VAL A 3 22.89 -16.56 -7.65
C VAL A 3 24.31 -16.07 -7.31
N PHE A 4 24.63 -15.90 -6.04
CA PHE A 4 26.01 -15.64 -5.61
C PHE A 4 26.85 -16.93 -5.50
N CYS A 5 26.26 -18.08 -5.85
CA CYS A 5 26.77 -19.41 -5.46
C CYS A 5 27.60 -20.12 -6.55
N LYS A 6 27.58 -19.70 -7.83
CA LYS A 6 28.32 -20.41 -8.90
C LYS A 6 29.65 -19.78 -9.32
N ILE A 7 29.98 -18.58 -8.85
CA ILE A 7 31.20 -17.87 -9.30
C ILE A 7 32.43 -18.21 -8.43
N VAL A 8 32.23 -18.69 -7.20
CA VAL A 8 33.34 -18.89 -6.25
C VAL A 8 34.03 -20.25 -6.41
N ASP A 9 33.38 -21.27 -6.97
CA ASP A 9 33.98 -22.62 -7.08
C ASP A 9 34.95 -22.81 -8.26
N PHE A 10 34.83 -22.00 -9.32
CA PHE A 10 35.62 -22.26 -10.55
C PHE A 10 37.05 -21.72 -10.48
N SER A 11 37.34 -20.71 -9.66
CA SER A 11 38.68 -20.13 -9.55
C SER A 11 39.65 -20.98 -8.72
N LYS A 12 39.12 -21.83 -7.82
CA LYS A 12 39.93 -22.64 -6.90
C LYS A 12 40.49 -23.91 -7.57
N GLN A 13 39.79 -24.46 -8.55
CA GLN A 13 40.21 -25.69 -9.25
C GLN A 13 41.27 -25.42 -10.33
N LEU A 14 41.26 -24.23 -10.95
CA LEU A 14 42.23 -23.84 -11.98
C LEU A 14 43.65 -23.60 -11.44
N LYS A 15 43.82 -23.30 -10.15
CA LYS A 15 45.14 -23.01 -9.56
C LYS A 15 45.95 -24.25 -9.17
N LEU A 16 45.36 -25.45 -9.22
CA LEU A 16 46.04 -26.70 -8.87
C LEU A 16 46.60 -27.47 -10.07
N ILE A 17 46.23 -27.08 -11.30
CA ILE A 17 46.60 -27.84 -12.51
C ILE A 17 47.83 -27.22 -13.21
N SER A 18 48.19 -25.97 -12.92
CA SER A 18 49.29 -25.28 -13.61
C SER A 18 50.70 -25.52 -13.05
N SER A 19 50.89 -26.42 -12.08
CA SER A 19 52.17 -26.59 -11.36
C SER A 19 52.89 -27.93 -11.56
N SER A 20 52.36 -28.88 -12.32
CA SER A 20 53.03 -30.19 -12.48
C SER A 20 52.99 -30.73 -13.91
N ASN A 21 54.20 -30.83 -14.46
CA ASN A 21 54.70 -31.78 -15.46
C ASN A 21 54.86 -31.36 -16.93
N LYS A 22 56.13 -31.49 -17.32
CA LYS A 22 56.78 -31.45 -18.64
C LYS A 22 56.50 -32.77 -19.42
N PRO A 23 57.01 -32.97 -20.66
CA PRO A 23 56.23 -33.28 -21.85
C PRO A 23 56.26 -34.76 -22.27
N ALA A 24 55.11 -35.34 -22.65
CA ALA A 24 55.05 -36.51 -23.53
C ALA A 24 53.64 -36.69 -24.14
N GLU A 25 53.63 -36.95 -25.45
CA GLU A 25 52.70 -37.87 -26.12
C GLU A 25 51.31 -37.40 -26.61
N ASN A 26 51.39 -36.82 -27.81
CA ASN A 26 50.52 -36.76 -28.99
C ASN A 26 49.33 -37.74 -29.20
N SER A 27 48.57 -38.16 -28.18
CA SER A 27 47.27 -38.86 -28.39
C SER A 27 46.11 -38.36 -27.52
N LEU A 28 46.40 -37.63 -26.44
CA LEU A 28 45.40 -37.04 -25.55
C LEU A 28 44.78 -35.73 -26.08
N ASN A 29 45.54 -34.96 -26.88
CA ASN A 29 45.06 -33.67 -27.41
C ASN A 29 43.86 -33.79 -28.35
N LYS A 30 43.68 -34.94 -29.01
CA LYS A 30 42.53 -35.15 -29.91
C LYS A 30 41.21 -35.43 -29.15
N LYS A 31 41.29 -36.01 -27.94
CA LYS A 31 40.12 -36.20 -27.07
C LYS A 31 39.77 -34.95 -26.26
N VAL A 32 40.78 -34.18 -25.83
CA VAL A 32 40.56 -32.89 -25.13
C VAL A 32 39.85 -31.88 -26.04
N LEU A 33 40.24 -31.78 -27.32
CA LEU A 33 39.60 -30.91 -28.31
C LEU A 33 38.14 -31.27 -28.63
N LEU A 34 37.72 -32.53 -28.44
CA LEU A 34 36.32 -32.95 -28.64
C LEU A 34 35.43 -32.59 -27.44
N ILE A 35 35.98 -32.58 -26.23
CA ILE A 35 35.24 -32.24 -25.01
C ILE A 35 35.08 -30.72 -24.87
N GLU A 36 36.08 -29.92 -25.27
CA GLU A 36 35.95 -28.45 -25.33
C GLU A 36 34.90 -28.00 -26.35
N ASN A 37 34.82 -28.66 -27.52
CA ASN A 37 33.84 -28.31 -28.54
C ASN A 37 32.39 -28.69 -28.17
N GLN A 38 32.19 -29.75 -27.37
CA GLN A 38 30.85 -30.11 -26.89
C GLN A 38 30.36 -29.19 -25.75
N SER A 39 31.26 -28.67 -24.92
CA SER A 39 30.91 -27.73 -23.84
C SER A 39 30.58 -26.33 -24.36
N LEU A 40 31.18 -25.92 -25.49
CA LEU A 40 30.91 -24.63 -26.14
C LEU A 40 29.51 -24.52 -26.80
N MET A 41 28.90 -25.64 -27.20
CA MET A 41 27.59 -25.64 -27.86
C MET A 41 26.39 -25.61 -26.90
N ILE A 42 26.60 -25.82 -25.59
CA ILE A 42 25.53 -25.75 -24.57
C ILE A 42 25.51 -24.38 -23.87
N GLY A 43 26.57 -23.57 -24.06
CA GLY A 43 26.75 -22.27 -23.40
C GLY A 43 26.18 -21.06 -24.16
N PHE A 44 25.57 -21.25 -25.33
CA PHE A 44 25.17 -20.14 -26.21
C PHE A 44 23.65 -19.87 -26.29
N HIS A 45 22.86 -20.46 -25.39
CA HIS A 45 21.40 -20.28 -25.41
C HIS A 45 20.83 -19.51 -24.21
N PHE A 46 21.63 -18.65 -23.58
CA PHE A 46 21.16 -17.75 -22.51
C PHE A 46 21.76 -16.34 -22.66
N ARG A 47 21.66 -15.75 -23.85
CA ARG A 47 22.08 -14.36 -24.07
C ARG A 47 21.11 -13.64 -24.99
N GLY A 48 19.90 -13.38 -24.47
CA GLY A 48 18.88 -12.63 -25.21
C GLY A 48 17.85 -11.90 -24.32
N ASN A 49 17.44 -12.49 -23.19
CA ASN A 49 16.30 -11.97 -22.42
C ASN A 49 16.61 -11.29 -21.08
N CYS A 50 17.87 -11.20 -20.64
CA CYS A 50 18.20 -10.66 -19.31
C CYS A 50 17.76 -9.20 -19.10
N ARG A 51 17.56 -8.41 -20.16
CA ARG A 51 17.13 -7.02 -20.04
C ARG A 51 15.62 -6.89 -19.75
N MET A 52 14.80 -7.78 -20.28
CA MET A 52 13.34 -7.78 -20.06
C MET A 52 12.97 -8.35 -18.70
N GLU A 53 13.62 -9.43 -18.26
CA GLU A 53 13.40 -10.01 -16.93
C GLU A 53 13.74 -9.03 -15.79
N MET A 54 14.80 -8.23 -15.97
CA MET A 54 15.16 -7.16 -15.04
C MET A 54 14.06 -6.09 -14.94
N ILE A 55 13.48 -5.67 -16.08
CA ILE A 55 12.40 -4.65 -16.10
C ILE A 55 11.16 -5.18 -15.40
N ILE A 56 10.79 -6.44 -15.61
CA ILE A 56 9.64 -7.07 -14.95
C ILE A 56 9.84 -7.11 -13.44
N GLN A 57 11.04 -7.47 -12.95
CA GLN A 57 11.35 -7.45 -11.52
C GLN A 57 11.26 -6.03 -10.93
N TRP A 58 11.74 -5.00 -11.63
CA TRP A 58 11.61 -3.61 -11.17
C TRP A 58 10.17 -3.11 -11.17
N ILE A 59 9.34 -3.49 -12.14
CA ILE A 59 7.90 -3.15 -12.15
C ILE A 59 7.21 -3.78 -10.93
N ILE A 60 7.51 -5.04 -10.61
CA ILE A 60 6.98 -5.72 -9.42
C ILE A 60 7.45 -5.04 -8.14
N ILE A 61 8.73 -4.67 -8.05
CA ILE A 61 9.30 -3.98 -6.88
C ILE A 61 8.69 -2.58 -6.73
N ILE A 62 8.54 -1.82 -7.80
CA ILE A 62 7.93 -0.48 -7.76
C ILE A 62 6.44 -0.58 -7.43
N GLY A 63 5.71 -1.54 -8.00
CA GLY A 63 4.31 -1.79 -7.67
C GLY A 63 4.12 -2.23 -6.21
N ALA A 64 4.98 -3.13 -5.73
CA ALA A 64 4.98 -3.57 -4.33
C ALA A 64 5.40 -2.44 -3.38
N ALA A 65 6.40 -1.65 -3.73
CA ALA A 65 6.84 -0.49 -2.96
C ALA A 65 5.75 0.58 -2.92
N TRP A 66 5.10 0.88 -4.05
CA TRP A 66 3.94 1.78 -4.12
C TRP A 66 2.76 1.25 -3.28
N PHE A 67 2.49 -0.05 -3.35
CA PHE A 67 1.45 -0.70 -2.54
C PHE A 67 1.76 -0.63 -1.03
N ILE A 68 3.02 -0.89 -0.63
CA ILE A 68 3.48 -0.81 0.75
C ILE A 68 3.49 0.65 1.24
N LEU A 69 3.96 1.61 0.42
CA LEU A 69 3.93 3.04 0.71
C LEU A 69 2.50 3.57 0.83
N SER A 70 1.58 3.11 -0.03
CA SER A 70 0.16 3.50 0.03
C SER A 70 -0.51 3.08 1.34
N ARG A 71 -0.09 1.96 1.91
CA ARG A 71 -0.56 1.45 3.22
C ARG A 71 0.00 2.23 4.40
N PHE A 72 1.08 2.99 4.21
CA PHE A 72 1.79 3.71 5.27
C PHE A 72 1.42 5.20 5.34
N MET A 73 0.35 5.63 4.67
CA MET A 73 -0.12 7.02 4.79
C MET A 73 -0.62 7.31 6.22
N PRO A 74 -0.08 8.35 6.88
CA PRO A 74 -0.51 8.72 8.22
C PRO A 74 -1.96 9.21 8.17
N ALA A 75 -2.84 8.51 8.86
CA ALA A 75 -4.23 8.89 9.01
C ALA A 75 -4.31 10.33 9.59
N LYS A 76 -4.69 11.33 8.77
CA LYS A 76 -4.86 12.73 9.20
C LYS A 76 -5.73 12.82 10.46
N GLY A 77 -5.32 13.64 11.43
CA GLY A 77 -5.98 13.76 12.73
C GLY A 77 -7.46 14.18 12.64
N ILE A 78 -8.12 14.26 13.80
CA ILE A 78 -9.49 14.79 13.87
C ILE A 78 -9.42 16.30 13.61
N SER A 79 -9.96 16.74 12.49
CA SER A 79 -10.05 18.16 12.14
C SER A 79 -11.35 18.74 12.68
N ASN A 80 -11.33 19.98 13.13
CA ASN A 80 -12.54 20.69 13.51
C ASN A 80 -12.87 21.72 12.44
N ILE A 81 -13.98 21.54 11.74
CA ILE A 81 -14.42 22.41 10.66
C ILE A 81 -15.63 23.23 11.09
N THR A 82 -15.81 24.39 10.49
CA THR A 82 -17.01 25.22 10.63
C THR A 82 -18.15 24.67 9.79
N THR A 83 -19.38 25.15 10.03
CA THR A 83 -20.55 24.77 9.22
C THR A 83 -20.42 25.24 7.77
N GLN A 84 -19.75 26.37 7.53
CA GLN A 84 -19.49 26.88 6.19
C GLN A 84 -18.50 25.99 5.42
N GLU A 85 -17.40 25.58 6.06
CA GLU A 85 -16.46 24.62 5.46
C GLU A 85 -17.12 23.26 5.18
N ALA A 86 -17.98 22.80 6.08
CA ALA A 86 -18.75 21.58 5.87
C ALA A 86 -19.73 21.69 4.68
N LYS A 87 -20.34 22.87 4.47
CA LYS A 87 -21.16 23.16 3.27
C LYS A 87 -20.31 23.17 2.00
N ASN A 88 -19.12 23.78 2.03
CA ASN A 88 -18.21 23.79 0.88
C ASN A 88 -17.78 22.37 0.48
N LYS A 89 -17.42 21.53 1.47
CA LYS A 89 -17.10 20.11 1.24
C LYS A 89 -18.24 19.31 0.63
N PHE A 90 -19.49 19.67 0.93
CA PHE A 90 -20.64 19.06 0.28
C PHE A 90 -20.74 19.45 -1.20
N SER A 91 -20.48 20.72 -1.52
CA SER A 91 -20.51 21.23 -2.89
C SER A 91 -19.39 20.66 -3.78
N GLU A 92 -18.22 20.37 -3.22
CA GLU A 92 -17.04 19.89 -3.94
C GLU A 92 -17.17 18.47 -4.55
N LYS A 93 -18.32 17.78 -4.37
CA LYS A 93 -18.57 16.40 -4.88
C LYS A 93 -17.49 15.36 -4.52
N ASN A 94 -16.62 15.63 -3.55
CA ASN A 94 -15.52 14.76 -3.12
C ASN A 94 -15.98 13.46 -2.40
N GLY A 95 -17.27 13.10 -2.48
CA GLY A 95 -17.78 11.85 -1.91
C GLY A 95 -17.70 11.79 -0.37
N ALA A 96 -17.63 12.93 0.31
CA ALA A 96 -17.58 12.96 1.77
C ALA A 96 -18.85 12.34 2.38
N GLN A 97 -18.67 11.56 3.44
CA GLN A 97 -19.74 10.89 4.17
C GLN A 97 -20.19 11.78 5.33
N PHE A 98 -21.43 12.25 5.28
CA PHE A 98 -22.01 13.12 6.29
C PHE A 98 -22.83 12.29 7.29
N ILE A 99 -22.45 12.32 8.57
CA ILE A 99 -23.02 11.49 9.63
C ILE A 99 -23.57 12.37 10.75
N ASP A 100 -24.85 12.17 11.10
CA ASP A 100 -25.49 12.79 12.26
C ASP A 100 -25.56 11.77 13.41
N VAL A 101 -24.91 12.09 14.53
CA VAL A 101 -24.81 11.21 15.71
C VAL A 101 -25.85 11.49 16.79
N ARG A 102 -26.83 12.34 16.50
CA ARG A 102 -28.00 12.56 17.36
C ARG A 102 -28.90 11.32 17.41
N THR A 103 -29.82 11.32 18.36
CA THR A 103 -30.82 10.26 18.48
C THR A 103 -31.72 10.22 17.24
N PRO A 104 -32.31 9.06 16.91
CA PRO A 104 -33.23 8.96 15.77
C PRO A 104 -34.45 9.88 15.90
N GLY A 105 -34.91 10.15 17.13
CA GLY A 105 -36.00 11.10 17.39
C GLY A 105 -35.63 12.54 17.01
N GLU A 106 -34.46 13.03 17.45
CA GLU A 106 -33.93 14.34 17.07
C GLU A 106 -33.74 14.47 15.55
N TYR A 107 -33.22 13.42 14.91
CA TYR A 107 -32.99 13.39 13.47
C TYR A 107 -34.31 13.42 12.68
N LYS A 108 -35.32 12.63 13.08
CA LYS A 108 -36.64 12.65 12.42
C LYS A 108 -37.31 14.03 12.50
N ALA A 109 -37.16 14.73 13.62
CA ALA A 109 -37.76 16.05 13.82
C ALA A 109 -37.13 17.14 12.93
N ASN A 110 -35.79 17.17 12.82
CA ASN A 110 -35.09 18.19 12.03
C ASN A 110 -33.75 17.66 11.50
N HIS A 111 -33.82 16.89 10.41
CA HIS A 111 -32.65 16.48 9.64
C HIS A 111 -32.47 17.34 8.39
N ARG A 112 -31.22 17.39 7.93
CA ARG A 112 -30.84 18.06 6.69
C ARG A 112 -30.06 17.07 5.84
N LYS A 113 -30.37 16.99 4.54
CA LYS A 113 -29.49 16.33 3.58
C LYS A 113 -28.17 17.12 3.53
N PRO A 114 -27.00 16.47 3.41
CA PRO A 114 -26.76 15.05 3.09
C PRO A 114 -26.55 14.10 4.29
N PHE A 115 -26.86 14.50 5.53
CA PHE A 115 -26.48 13.71 6.70
C PHE A 115 -27.28 12.41 6.83
N LYS A 116 -26.60 11.28 7.01
CA LYS A 116 -27.18 9.98 7.41
C LYS A 116 -27.16 9.86 8.93
N ASN A 117 -28.26 9.42 9.54
CA ASN A 117 -28.29 9.20 10.99
C ASN A 117 -27.58 7.91 11.39
N ILE A 118 -26.58 8.04 12.26
CA ILE A 118 -25.96 6.93 12.96
C ILE A 118 -25.76 7.37 14.41
N PRO A 119 -26.68 7.01 15.32
CA PRO A 119 -26.62 7.43 16.72
C PRO A 119 -25.28 7.08 17.37
N LEU A 120 -24.81 7.91 18.31
CA LEU A 120 -23.53 7.69 18.99
C LEU A 120 -23.42 6.29 19.64
N SER A 121 -24.52 5.76 20.17
CA SER A 121 -24.60 4.42 20.77
C SER A 121 -24.35 3.30 19.75
N GLU A 122 -24.84 3.46 18.52
CA GLU A 122 -24.72 2.46 17.45
C GLU A 122 -23.49 2.68 16.57
N LEU A 123 -22.85 3.85 16.65
CA LEU A 123 -21.71 4.23 15.82
C LEU A 123 -20.57 3.21 15.90
N ALA A 124 -20.31 2.63 17.07
CA ALA A 124 -19.24 1.63 17.23
C ALA A 124 -19.49 0.37 16.38
N ASN A 125 -20.75 -0.01 16.18
CA ASN A 125 -21.16 -1.19 15.43
C ASN A 125 -21.37 -0.85 13.94
N LYS A 126 -22.10 0.23 13.65
CA LYS A 126 -22.42 0.69 12.29
C LYS A 126 -21.25 1.38 11.57
N SER A 127 -20.15 1.69 12.28
CA SER A 127 -18.93 2.21 11.64
C SER A 127 -18.32 1.22 10.64
N ALA A 128 -18.65 -0.07 10.71
CA ALA A 128 -18.20 -1.06 9.73
C ALA A 128 -18.79 -0.82 8.33
N ASP A 129 -19.99 -0.21 8.24
CA ASP A 129 -20.66 0.07 6.97
C ASP A 129 -20.14 1.35 6.28
N LEU A 130 -19.24 2.08 6.94
CA LEU A 130 -18.66 3.32 6.43
C LEU A 130 -17.32 3.05 5.76
N ASP A 131 -17.01 3.86 4.74
CA ASP A 131 -15.79 3.72 3.97
C ASP A 131 -14.67 4.46 4.69
N LYS A 132 -13.66 3.72 5.15
CA LYS A 132 -12.53 4.27 5.91
C LYS A 132 -11.62 5.18 5.09
N SER A 133 -11.65 5.03 3.76
CA SER A 133 -10.84 5.82 2.82
C SER A 133 -11.46 7.20 2.52
N LYS A 134 -12.77 7.34 2.73
CA LYS A 134 -13.52 8.57 2.50
C LYS A 134 -13.45 9.50 3.69
N GLU A 135 -13.61 10.79 3.40
CA GLU A 135 -13.70 11.80 4.43
C GLU A 135 -15.05 11.71 5.15
N VAL A 136 -15.04 11.64 6.47
CA VAL A 136 -16.26 11.55 7.29
C VAL A 136 -16.47 12.87 8.02
N VAL A 137 -17.61 13.51 7.77
CA VAL A 137 -18.04 14.74 8.44
C VAL A 137 -19.10 14.38 9.47
N VAL A 138 -18.83 14.63 10.74
CA VAL A 138 -19.69 14.25 11.86
C VAL A 138 -20.30 15.49 12.51
N ILE A 139 -21.62 15.46 12.70
CA ILE A 139 -22.38 16.54 13.36
C ILE A 139 -23.22 16.00 14.51
N CYS A 140 -23.44 16.84 15.53
CA CYS A 140 -24.42 16.61 16.58
C CYS A 140 -25.14 17.92 16.93
N GLN A 141 -25.90 18.00 18.02
CA GLN A 141 -26.63 19.23 18.36
C GLN A 141 -25.70 20.43 18.64
N SER A 142 -24.65 20.25 19.46
CA SER A 142 -23.79 21.35 19.96
C SER A 142 -22.28 21.17 19.70
N GLY A 143 -21.85 20.03 19.16
CA GLY A 143 -20.44 19.70 18.90
C GLY A 143 -19.78 18.71 19.89
N MET A 144 -20.36 18.50 21.09
CA MET A 144 -19.74 17.63 22.11
C MET A 144 -19.87 16.13 21.79
N ARG A 145 -21.06 15.68 21.36
CA ARG A 145 -21.31 14.27 21.00
C ARG A 145 -20.55 13.87 19.73
N SER A 146 -20.45 14.78 18.76
CA SER A 146 -19.71 14.58 17.51
C SER A 146 -18.21 14.48 17.75
N MET A 147 -17.64 15.24 18.71
CA MET A 147 -16.24 15.06 19.11
C MET A 147 -15.96 13.64 19.66
N LYS A 148 -16.87 13.10 20.51
CA LYS A 148 -16.75 11.71 21.00
C LYS A 148 -16.86 10.70 19.86
N ALA A 149 -17.81 10.89 18.95
CA ALA A 149 -17.96 10.09 17.75
C ALA A 149 -16.69 10.10 16.88
N SER A 150 -16.10 11.28 16.66
CA SER A 150 -14.87 11.41 15.87
C SER A 150 -13.70 10.65 16.48
N LYS A 151 -13.59 10.63 17.81
CA LYS A 151 -12.59 9.82 18.53
C LYS A 151 -12.82 8.31 18.33
N ILE A 152 -14.08 7.86 18.36
CA ILE A 152 -14.43 6.45 18.11
C ILE A 152 -14.06 6.06 16.68
N LEU A 153 -14.44 6.87 15.69
CA LEU A 153 -14.09 6.65 14.29
C LEU A 153 -12.57 6.65 14.10
N LYS A 154 -11.85 7.57 14.73
CA LYS A 154 -10.39 7.58 14.64
C LYS A 154 -9.76 6.29 15.16
N LYS A 155 -10.26 5.77 16.30
CA LYS A 155 -9.82 4.48 16.86
C LYS A 155 -10.15 3.28 15.96
N LYS A 156 -11.19 3.38 15.14
CA LYS A 156 -11.59 2.34 14.17
C LYS A 156 -10.78 2.36 12.86
N GLY A 157 -9.84 3.31 12.73
CA GLY A 157 -8.95 3.42 11.57
C GLY A 157 -9.45 4.31 10.45
N PHE A 158 -10.35 5.26 10.74
CA PHE A 158 -10.75 6.25 9.74
C PHE A 158 -9.64 7.28 9.52
N GLU A 159 -9.32 7.53 8.25
CA GLU A 159 -8.19 8.38 7.88
C GLU A 159 -8.49 9.86 8.02
N LYS A 160 -9.71 10.29 7.64
CA LYS A 160 -10.10 11.70 7.56
C LYS A 160 -11.43 11.89 8.28
N VAL A 161 -11.38 12.45 9.48
CA VAL A 161 -12.59 12.68 10.31
C VAL A 161 -12.68 14.15 10.67
N ASN A 162 -13.79 14.78 10.29
CA ASN A 162 -14.09 16.17 10.59
C ASN A 162 -15.23 16.28 11.59
N ASN A 163 -15.01 17.02 12.67
CA ASN A 163 -16.06 17.43 13.59
C ASN A 163 -16.58 18.82 13.20
N VAL A 164 -17.90 18.95 13.05
CA VAL A 164 -18.54 20.24 12.78
C VAL A 164 -18.71 21.03 14.08
N LYS A 165 -17.99 22.16 14.19
CA LYS A 165 -18.12 23.12 15.29
C LYS A 165 -19.48 23.80 15.25
N GLY A 166 -20.08 24.00 16.43
CA GLY A 166 -21.42 24.61 16.57
C GLY A 166 -22.58 23.62 16.32
N GLY A 167 -22.30 22.42 15.82
CA GLY A 167 -23.31 21.39 15.62
C GLY A 167 -24.44 21.81 14.68
N MET A 168 -25.61 21.21 14.87
CA MET A 168 -26.82 21.54 14.11
C MET A 168 -27.30 22.95 14.37
N GLY A 169 -27.05 23.53 15.56
CA GLY A 169 -27.45 24.91 15.87
C GLY A 169 -26.81 25.94 14.93
N ALA A 170 -25.55 25.74 14.54
CA ALA A 170 -24.86 26.60 13.58
C ALA A 170 -25.10 26.21 12.10
N TRP A 171 -25.80 25.10 11.86
CA TRP A 171 -26.07 24.58 10.53
C TRP A 171 -27.37 25.18 9.94
N VAL A 172 -28.33 25.46 10.82
CA VAL A 172 -29.67 25.94 10.44
C VAL A 172 -29.57 27.27 9.71
#